data_AF-A0AA84ZCY0-F1
#
_entry.id   AF-A0AA84ZCY0-F1
#
_cell.length_a   1.000
_cell.length_b   1.000
_cell.length_c   1.000
_cell.angle_alpha   90.00
_cell.angle_beta   90.00
_cell.angle_gamma   90.00
#
_symmetry.space_group_name_H-M   'P 1'
#
loop_
_entity.id
_entity.type
_entity.pdbx_description
1 polymer ?
#
loop_
_entity_poly.entity_id
_entity_poly.type
_entity_poly.pdbx_seq_one_letter_code
_entity_poly.pdbx_strand_id
1 'polypeptide(L)'
;MLTSVLCIASLVTLLDAHISIKKERFEPLSDDIISYINQHAFGAVEAMSDRTCIQSRGRQSVELSAVDLMSCCSDCGFGCEGGFPGRAWDYWVEEGIVTGSSKENHTGCQPYPFPKCEHHAKGKYPACGEKMYKAPRCKQTCQKSYKIPYAQDKHRGKLSYNVADDVLSIQKEIMKYGPVEAAFNVYEDFLNYKSGIYKHLTGEPVGGHAIRIIGWGVEKKTPYWLVANSWNEDWGENGYFKILRGHNECEIESYVIAGRAN
;
A
#
# COMPACT_ATOMS: atom_id res chain seq x y z
N MET A 1 -0.68 15.82 16.25
CA MET A 1 0.03 15.99 14.96
C MET A 1 1.47 15.47 15.03
N LEU A 2 2.32 15.88 16.00
CA LEU A 2 3.70 15.36 16.09
C LEU A 2 3.82 13.83 16.24
N THR A 3 2.97 13.19 17.05
CA THR A 3 2.94 11.72 17.21
C THR A 3 2.46 10.99 15.96
N SER A 4 1.55 11.59 15.18
CA SER A 4 1.11 11.05 13.89
C SER A 4 2.23 11.08 12.86
N VAL A 5 3.05 12.14 12.84
CA VAL A 5 4.24 12.26 11.98
C VAL A 5 5.29 11.23 12.36
N LEU A 6 5.55 10.98 13.66
CA LEU A 6 6.48 9.93 14.10
C LEU A 6 6.03 8.53 13.69
N CYS A 7 4.73 8.23 13.76
CA CYS A 7 4.21 6.92 13.36
C CYS A 7 4.26 6.67 11.85
N ILE A 8 3.98 7.69 11.05
CA ILE A 8 4.08 7.61 9.59
C ILE A 8 5.57 7.64 9.16
N ALA A 9 6.42 8.37 9.89
CA ALA A 9 7.86 8.49 9.61
C ALA A 9 8.70 7.33 10.16
N SER A 10 8.20 6.51 11.10
CA SER A 10 8.94 5.33 11.60
C SER A 10 9.04 4.19 10.56
N LEU A 11 8.33 4.31 9.43
CA LEU A 11 8.50 3.50 8.21
C LEU A 11 9.21 4.26 7.07
N VAL A 12 9.43 5.57 7.23
CA VAL A 12 10.06 6.45 6.24
C VAL A 12 11.30 7.08 6.88
N THR A 13 12.34 6.28 7.08
CA THR A 13 13.68 6.85 7.27
C THR A 13 14.16 7.42 5.93
N LEU A 14 14.46 8.73 5.94
CA LEU A 14 15.17 9.54 4.95
C LEU A 14 14.28 10.33 3.97
N LEU A 15 13.88 11.53 4.38
CA LEU A 15 13.60 12.65 3.48
C LEU A 15 14.67 13.71 3.73
N ASP A 16 15.61 13.82 2.78
CA ASP A 16 16.24 15.09 2.39
C ASP A 16 17.02 14.86 1.09
N ALA A 17 16.42 15.23 -0.04
CA ALA A 17 17.14 15.67 -1.24
C ALA A 17 16.16 16.36 -2.20
N HIS A 18 16.26 17.69 -2.29
CA HIS A 18 15.86 18.41 -3.50
C HIS A 18 16.66 17.87 -4.70
N ILE A 19 16.03 17.64 -5.85
CA ILE A 19 16.64 17.85 -7.18
C ILE A 19 15.57 17.78 -8.30
N SER A 20 15.76 18.68 -9.26
CA SER A 20 15.00 18.91 -10.48
C SER A 20 15.49 18.01 -11.63
N ILE A 21 14.62 17.31 -12.39
CA ILE A 21 15.06 16.57 -13.59
C ILE A 21 14.07 16.70 -14.77
N LYS A 22 14.70 16.84 -15.95
CA LYS A 22 14.18 17.12 -17.28
C LYS A 22 13.45 15.93 -17.94
N LYS A 23 12.65 16.31 -18.94
CA LYS A 23 11.74 15.51 -19.78
C LYS A 23 12.49 14.88 -20.95
N GLU A 24 12.32 13.58 -21.22
CA GLU A 24 12.59 12.97 -22.54
C GLU A 24 11.79 11.65 -22.75
N ARG A 25 11.72 11.23 -24.03
CA ARG A 25 10.58 10.69 -24.79
C ARG A 25 10.42 9.14 -24.73
N PHE A 26 9.16 8.66 -24.86
CA PHE A 26 8.71 7.26 -24.78
C PHE A 26 8.69 6.53 -26.14
N GLU A 27 8.87 5.20 -26.12
CA GLU A 27 8.57 4.22 -27.18
C GLU A 27 7.42 3.29 -26.72
N PRO A 28 6.70 2.60 -27.64
CA PRO A 28 5.33 2.15 -27.42
C PRO A 28 5.24 0.83 -26.64
N LEU A 29 4.26 0.75 -25.74
CA LEU A 29 3.91 -0.43 -24.96
C LEU A 29 3.00 -1.35 -25.80
N SER A 30 3.40 -2.60 -26.01
CA SER A 30 2.53 -3.67 -26.51
C SER A 30 2.35 -4.72 -25.41
N ASP A 31 1.10 -5.06 -25.10
CA ASP A 31 0.58 -6.29 -24.45
C ASP A 31 1.13 -6.78 -23.08
N ASP A 32 1.91 -5.98 -22.35
CA ASP A 32 2.65 -6.44 -21.15
C ASP A 32 2.09 -5.93 -19.78
N ILE A 33 0.81 -6.17 -19.47
CA ILE A 33 0.15 -5.58 -18.28
C ILE A 33 -0.19 -6.57 -17.16
N ILE A 34 0.71 -7.51 -16.84
CA ILE A 34 0.50 -8.42 -15.72
C ILE A 34 1.72 -8.47 -14.78
N SER A 35 1.86 -7.44 -13.94
CA SER A 35 2.69 -7.48 -12.72
C SER A 35 1.89 -6.98 -11.50
N TYR A 36 0.57 -7.13 -11.55
CA TYR A 36 -0.38 -6.32 -10.79
C TYR A 36 -0.84 -6.88 -9.45
N ILE A 37 -0.13 -7.78 -8.76
CA ILE A 37 -0.91 -8.72 -7.97
C ILE A 37 -0.39 -9.15 -6.58
N ASN A 38 -0.06 -8.19 -5.71
CA ASN A 38 -0.11 -8.38 -4.23
C ASN A 38 -0.58 -7.14 -3.46
N GLN A 39 -1.09 -6.13 -4.19
CA GLN A 39 -1.32 -4.78 -3.70
C GLN A 39 -2.30 -4.74 -2.51
N HIS A 40 -3.33 -5.58 -2.53
CA HIS A 40 -4.33 -5.68 -1.44
C HIS A 40 -3.72 -6.05 -0.09
N ALA A 41 -2.60 -6.80 -0.09
CA ALA A 41 -1.92 -7.14 1.14
C ALA A 41 -1.04 -5.98 1.61
N PHE A 42 -0.40 -5.25 0.67
CA PHE A 42 0.48 -4.11 1.00
C PHE A 42 -0.32 -2.90 1.51
N GLY A 43 -1.35 -2.47 0.79
CA GLY A 43 -2.22 -1.37 1.21
C GLY A 43 -2.79 -1.60 2.61
N ALA A 44 -3.27 -2.83 2.87
CA ALA A 44 -3.73 -3.28 4.16
C ALA A 44 -2.65 -3.21 5.25
N VAL A 45 -1.55 -3.96 5.13
CA VAL A 45 -0.56 -4.06 6.23
C VAL A 45 0.16 -2.74 6.51
N GLU A 46 0.36 -1.90 5.50
CA GLU A 46 0.92 -0.56 5.70
C GLU A 46 -0.05 0.32 6.51
N ALA A 47 -1.32 0.38 6.13
CA ALA A 47 -2.32 1.19 6.83
C ALA A 47 -2.59 0.65 8.25
N MET A 48 -2.60 -0.67 8.43
CA MET A 48 -2.71 -1.31 9.73
C MET A 48 -1.50 -1.02 10.63
N SER A 49 -0.29 -1.02 10.08
CA SER A 49 0.95 -0.65 10.79
C SER A 49 0.88 0.80 11.28
N ASP A 50 0.51 1.73 10.39
CA ASP A 50 0.32 3.14 10.70
C ASP A 50 -0.72 3.32 11.81
N ARG A 51 -1.88 2.67 11.68
CA ARG A 51 -2.99 2.77 12.63
C ARG A 51 -2.65 2.15 13.98
N THR A 52 -1.92 1.04 14.00
CA THR A 52 -1.43 0.41 15.23
C THR A 52 -0.56 1.39 16.02
N CYS A 53 0.31 2.13 15.34
CA CYS A 53 1.12 3.17 15.97
C CYS A 53 0.31 4.40 16.37
N ILE A 54 -0.45 5.00 15.45
CA ILE A 54 -1.21 6.22 15.70
C ILE A 54 -2.18 6.04 16.87
N GLN A 55 -2.93 4.95 16.88
CA GLN A 55 -4.00 4.72 17.85
C GLN A 55 -3.47 4.23 19.20
N SER A 56 -2.27 3.65 19.23
CA SER A 56 -1.53 3.35 20.46
C SER A 56 -0.70 4.54 20.97
N ARG A 57 -0.72 5.69 20.27
CA ARG A 57 0.11 6.88 20.55
C ARG A 57 1.60 6.56 20.57
N GLY A 58 2.05 5.74 19.62
CA GLY A 58 3.46 5.34 19.47
C GLY A 58 3.92 4.22 20.40
N ARG A 59 3.04 3.63 21.22
CA ARG A 59 3.41 2.49 22.09
C ARG A 59 3.69 1.21 21.31
N GLN A 60 3.02 1.03 20.17
CA GLN A 60 3.26 -0.08 19.26
C GLN A 60 3.74 0.50 17.94
N SER A 61 5.01 0.28 17.59
CA SER A 61 5.57 0.66 16.30
C SER A 61 6.06 -0.60 15.61
N VAL A 62 5.27 -1.10 14.67
CA VAL A 62 5.50 -2.40 14.02
C VAL A 62 5.34 -2.26 12.52
N GLU A 63 6.10 -3.07 11.78
CA GLU A 63 5.90 -3.30 10.34
C GLU A 63 5.23 -4.67 10.20
N LEU A 64 3.96 -4.69 9.79
CA LEU A 64 3.18 -5.91 9.66
C LEU A 64 3.53 -6.65 8.36
N SER A 65 3.58 -7.98 8.45
CA SER A 65 4.04 -8.85 7.37
C SER A 65 3.01 -8.98 6.25
N ALA A 66 3.35 -8.41 5.09
CA ALA A 66 2.57 -8.62 3.86
C ALA A 66 2.47 -10.11 3.48
N VAL A 67 3.53 -10.90 3.72
CA VAL A 67 3.53 -12.34 3.36
C VAL A 67 2.67 -13.18 4.30
N ASP A 68 2.57 -12.83 5.59
CA ASP A 68 1.64 -13.51 6.50
C ASP A 68 0.20 -13.32 6.04
N LEU A 69 -0.22 -12.08 5.79
CA LEU A 69 -1.55 -11.78 5.30
C LEU A 69 -1.83 -12.47 3.95
N MET A 70 -0.96 -12.25 2.96
CA MET A 70 -1.10 -12.80 1.60
C MET A 70 -1.16 -14.33 1.58
N SER A 71 -0.37 -15.01 2.42
CA SER A 71 -0.25 -16.47 2.36
C SER A 71 -1.22 -17.21 3.28
N CYS A 72 -1.69 -16.59 4.36
CA CYS A 72 -2.48 -17.25 5.40
C CYS A 72 -3.96 -16.86 5.40
N CYS A 73 -4.35 -15.71 4.83
CA CYS A 73 -5.76 -15.37 4.71
C CYS A 73 -6.41 -16.12 3.54
N SER A 74 -7.07 -17.25 3.83
CA SER A 74 -7.74 -18.07 2.81
C SER A 74 -8.89 -17.35 2.10
N ASP A 75 -9.53 -16.41 2.78
CA ASP A 75 -10.71 -15.70 2.28
C ASP A 75 -10.36 -14.35 1.65
N CYS A 76 -9.08 -13.97 1.63
CA CYS A 76 -8.62 -12.70 1.07
C CYS A 76 -8.42 -12.76 -0.45
N GLY A 77 -8.60 -13.91 -1.08
CA GLY A 77 -8.46 -14.09 -2.53
C GLY A 77 -7.39 -15.11 -2.90
N PHE A 78 -6.59 -14.78 -3.90
CA PHE A 78 -5.69 -15.71 -4.59
C PHE A 78 -4.20 -15.37 -4.37
N GLY A 79 -3.88 -14.70 -3.26
CA GLY A 79 -2.51 -14.31 -2.91
C GLY A 79 -1.87 -13.45 -4.01
N CYS A 80 -0.85 -13.99 -4.67
CA CYS A 80 -0.18 -13.39 -5.82
C CYS A 80 -1.04 -13.22 -7.08
N GLU A 81 -2.30 -13.65 -7.07
CA GLU A 81 -3.24 -13.55 -8.20
C GLU A 81 -4.48 -12.71 -7.87
N GLY A 82 -4.49 -12.06 -6.70
CA GLY A 82 -5.35 -10.92 -6.42
C GLY A 82 -6.02 -11.09 -5.08
N GLY A 83 -6.73 -10.05 -4.63
CA GLY A 83 -7.44 -10.17 -3.37
C GLY A 83 -8.44 -9.09 -3.09
N PHE A 84 -9.10 -9.26 -1.95
CA PHE A 84 -10.21 -8.46 -1.48
C PHE A 84 -9.78 -7.68 -0.24
N PRO A 85 -9.53 -6.36 -0.38
CA PRO A 85 -9.12 -5.52 0.75
C PRO A 85 -10.02 -5.69 1.99
N GLY A 86 -11.35 -5.72 1.83
CA GLY A 86 -12.27 -5.87 2.96
C GLY A 86 -11.98 -7.10 3.84
N ARG A 87 -11.73 -8.25 3.19
CA ARG A 87 -11.41 -9.51 3.89
C ARG A 87 -10.03 -9.47 4.56
N ALA A 88 -9.08 -8.70 4.02
CA ALA A 88 -7.80 -8.49 4.68
C ALA A 88 -7.94 -7.75 6.01
N TRP A 89 -8.81 -6.75 6.09
CA TRP A 89 -9.11 -6.05 7.33
C TRP A 89 -9.87 -6.91 8.33
N ASP A 90 -10.79 -7.76 7.86
CA ASP A 90 -11.46 -8.74 8.73
C ASP A 90 -10.45 -9.72 9.32
N TYR A 91 -9.54 -10.27 8.50
CA TYR A 91 -8.49 -11.18 8.95
C TYR A 91 -7.57 -10.55 9.98
N TRP A 92 -7.23 -9.26 9.82
CA TRP A 92 -6.46 -8.53 10.84
C TRP A 92 -7.18 -8.45 12.19
N VAL A 93 -8.51 -8.37 12.21
CA VAL A 93 -9.32 -8.34 13.43
C VAL A 93 -9.43 -9.74 14.05
N GLU A 94 -9.75 -10.74 13.24
CA GLU A 94 -10.05 -12.11 13.68
C GLU A 94 -8.77 -12.86 14.08
N GLU A 95 -7.80 -12.92 13.18
CA GLU A 95 -6.59 -13.74 13.32
C GLU A 95 -5.37 -12.92 13.71
N GLY A 96 -5.30 -11.67 13.24
CA GLY A 96 -4.14 -10.80 13.38
C GLY A 96 -3.01 -11.15 12.41
N ILE A 97 -2.01 -10.28 12.37
CA ILE A 97 -0.89 -10.36 11.43
C ILE A 97 0.41 -10.23 12.21
N VAL A 98 1.41 -11.07 11.88
CA VAL A 98 2.73 -10.99 12.51
C VAL A 98 3.57 -9.87 11.92
N THR A 99 4.68 -9.52 12.58
CA THR A 99 5.65 -8.56 12.04
C THR A 99 6.44 -9.13 10.87
N GLY A 100 6.92 -8.29 9.95
CA GLY A 100 7.79 -8.72 8.87
C GLY A 100 8.14 -7.63 7.89
N SER A 101 9.44 -7.36 7.75
CA SER A 101 9.95 -6.30 6.88
C SER A 101 10.04 -6.70 5.41
N SER A 102 10.60 -5.81 4.58
CA SER A 102 11.10 -6.16 3.25
C SER A 102 12.13 -7.30 3.26
N LYS A 103 12.35 -7.91 2.08
CA LYS A 103 13.36 -8.96 1.88
C LYS A 103 14.77 -8.50 2.24
N GLU A 104 15.09 -7.25 1.89
CA GLU A 104 16.40 -6.63 2.03
C GLU A 104 16.74 -6.33 3.49
N ASN A 105 15.75 -5.90 4.28
CA ASN A 105 15.94 -5.60 5.70
C ASN A 105 15.95 -6.86 6.58
N HIS A 106 15.15 -7.86 6.23
CA HIS A 106 15.10 -9.17 6.90
C HIS A 106 14.83 -9.13 8.42
N THR A 107 13.98 -8.22 8.89
CA THR A 107 13.58 -8.08 10.30
C THR A 107 12.11 -8.51 10.55
N GLY A 108 11.76 -8.73 11.82
CA GLY A 108 10.43 -9.22 12.22
C GLY A 108 10.26 -10.74 12.08
N CYS A 109 9.03 -11.24 12.30
CA CYS A 109 8.72 -12.66 12.26
C CYS A 109 8.79 -13.25 10.84
N GLN A 110 8.12 -12.64 9.86
CA GLN A 110 8.04 -13.13 8.48
C GLN A 110 8.37 -12.03 7.46
N PRO A 111 9.66 -11.79 7.16
CA PRO A 111 10.05 -10.86 6.10
C PRO A 111 9.52 -11.28 4.74
N TYR A 112 9.26 -10.30 3.88
CA TYR A 112 8.78 -10.50 2.52
C TYR A 112 9.80 -11.32 1.70
N PRO A 113 9.36 -12.33 0.92
CA PRO A 113 10.28 -13.24 0.25
C PRO A 113 10.79 -12.74 -1.11
N PHE A 114 10.14 -11.76 -1.73
CA PHE A 114 10.43 -11.31 -3.08
C PHE A 114 11.26 -10.01 -3.08
N PRO A 115 12.26 -9.88 -3.97
CA PRO A 115 13.11 -8.69 -4.02
C PRO A 115 12.36 -7.50 -4.60
N LYS A 116 12.83 -6.29 -4.28
CA LYS A 116 12.40 -5.07 -4.99
C LYS A 116 12.71 -5.17 -6.50
N CYS A 117 11.84 -4.56 -7.30
CA CYS A 117 11.98 -4.46 -8.75
C CYS A 117 11.24 -3.23 -9.30
N GLU A 118 11.59 -2.79 -10.51
CA GLU A 118 10.97 -1.64 -11.17
C GLU A 118 9.65 -2.00 -11.85
N HIS A 119 8.60 -1.26 -11.51
CA HIS A 119 7.29 -1.35 -12.14
C HIS A 119 7.09 -0.16 -13.10
N HIS A 120 7.12 -0.40 -14.41
CA HIS A 120 6.84 0.61 -15.45
C HIS A 120 7.65 1.92 -15.30
N ALA A 121 8.84 1.81 -14.71
CA ALA A 121 9.76 2.90 -14.45
C ALA A 121 11.19 2.46 -14.77
N LYS A 122 12.08 3.44 -14.88
CA LYS A 122 13.54 3.21 -14.94
C LYS A 122 14.10 3.65 -13.61
N GLY A 123 14.90 2.79 -13.00
CA GLY A 123 15.48 3.06 -11.69
C GLY A 123 16.67 2.15 -11.41
N LYS A 124 17.01 2.04 -10.12
CA LYS A 124 18.19 1.30 -9.64
C LYS A 124 17.92 -0.19 -9.40
N TYR A 125 16.66 -0.61 -9.41
CA TYR A 125 16.29 -2.01 -9.25
C TYR A 125 16.19 -2.73 -10.60
N PRO A 126 16.25 -4.08 -10.63
CA PRO A 126 15.94 -4.84 -11.83
C PRO A 126 14.48 -4.64 -12.25
N ALA A 127 14.17 -4.71 -13.54
CA ALA A 127 12.78 -4.73 -13.99
C ALA A 127 12.03 -5.96 -13.41
N CYS A 128 10.77 -5.79 -12.99
CA CYS A 128 9.99 -6.87 -12.37
C CYS A 128 9.75 -8.08 -13.30
N GLY A 129 9.82 -7.87 -14.61
CA GLY A 129 9.48 -8.87 -15.62
C GLY A 129 7.99 -9.24 -15.62
N GLU A 130 7.58 -10.06 -16.58
CA GLU A 130 6.19 -10.50 -16.75
C GLU A 130 5.82 -11.71 -15.87
N LYS A 131 6.82 -12.39 -15.31
CA LYS A 131 6.58 -13.63 -14.55
C LYS A 131 6.16 -13.32 -13.13
N MET A 132 4.91 -13.62 -12.82
CA MET A 132 4.41 -13.55 -11.45
C MET A 132 4.97 -14.69 -10.58
N TYR A 133 5.33 -14.34 -9.35
CA TYR A 133 5.68 -15.33 -8.34
C TYR A 133 4.44 -16.10 -7.91
N LYS A 134 4.60 -17.40 -7.64
CA LYS A 134 3.54 -18.17 -6.98
C LYS A 134 3.33 -17.67 -5.55
N ALA A 135 2.08 -17.64 -5.12
CA ALA A 135 1.72 -17.35 -3.74
C ALA A 135 2.52 -18.25 -2.79
N PRO A 136 3.26 -17.68 -1.81
CA PRO A 136 3.93 -18.47 -0.78
C PRO A 136 2.91 -19.29 0.01
N ARG A 137 3.32 -20.45 0.53
CA ARG A 137 2.49 -21.20 1.48
C ARG A 137 2.45 -20.50 2.84
N CYS A 138 1.31 -20.56 3.52
CA CYS A 138 1.21 -20.17 4.93
C CYS A 138 2.12 -21.04 5.80
N LYS A 139 3.22 -20.48 6.31
CA LYS A 139 4.24 -21.23 7.08
C LYS A 139 3.97 -21.28 8.58
N GLN A 140 3.17 -20.36 9.12
CA GLN A 140 2.87 -20.21 10.56
C GLN A 140 4.10 -20.33 11.49
N THR A 141 5.25 -19.89 11.01
CA THR A 141 6.54 -19.96 11.71
C THR A 141 7.36 -18.72 11.38
N CYS A 142 8.03 -18.17 12.39
CA CYS A 142 8.93 -17.03 12.21
C CYS A 142 10.31 -17.49 11.70
N GLN A 143 11.07 -16.55 11.13
CA GLN A 143 12.48 -16.78 10.80
C GLN A 143 13.31 -17.13 12.05
N LYS A 144 14.35 -17.94 11.88
CA LYS A 144 15.14 -18.53 12.99
C LYS A 144 15.81 -17.49 13.92
N SER A 145 16.16 -16.33 13.38
CA SER A 145 16.76 -15.22 14.13
C SER A 145 15.77 -14.57 15.09
N TYR A 146 14.48 -14.60 14.78
CA TYR A 146 13.41 -13.97 15.55
C TYR A 146 12.95 -14.87 16.70
N LYS A 147 12.87 -14.31 17.91
CA LYS A 147 12.70 -15.09 19.15
C LYS A 147 11.26 -15.23 19.60
N ILE A 148 10.38 -14.35 19.15
CA ILE A 148 8.97 -14.38 19.51
C ILE A 148 8.28 -15.46 18.64
N PRO A 149 7.56 -16.43 19.23
CA PRO A 149 6.81 -17.43 18.46
C PRO A 149 5.73 -16.78 17.59
N TYR A 150 5.46 -17.38 16.42
CA TYR A 150 4.49 -16.87 15.43
C TYR A 150 3.13 -16.47 16.04
N ALA A 151 2.55 -17.35 16.86
CA ALA A 151 1.24 -17.09 17.48
C ALA A 151 1.26 -15.93 18.50
N GLN A 152 2.42 -15.64 19.10
CA GLN A 152 2.59 -14.56 20.07
C GLN A 152 2.93 -13.21 19.42
N ASP A 153 3.42 -13.23 18.17
CA ASP A 153 3.74 -12.03 17.39
C ASP A 153 2.53 -11.45 16.64
N LYS A 154 1.34 -12.04 16.81
CA LYS A 154 0.11 -11.61 16.14
C LYS A 154 -0.40 -10.28 16.70
N HIS A 155 -0.44 -9.26 15.85
CA HIS A 155 -1.06 -7.97 16.12
C HIS A 155 -2.47 -7.93 15.52
N ARG A 156 -3.47 -7.67 16.36
CA ARG A 156 -4.88 -7.67 15.98
C ARG A 156 -5.48 -6.28 15.94
N GLY A 157 -6.36 -6.09 14.97
CA GLY A 157 -7.35 -5.01 15.00
C GLY A 157 -8.47 -5.34 16.00
N LYS A 158 -9.26 -4.33 16.36
CA LYS A 158 -10.49 -4.51 17.13
C LYS A 158 -11.72 -4.57 16.24
N LEU A 159 -11.72 -3.82 15.14
CA LEU A 159 -12.82 -3.77 14.19
C LEU A 159 -12.35 -3.26 12.82
N SER A 160 -13.01 -3.73 11.77
CA SER A 160 -12.86 -3.36 10.36
C SER A 160 -14.17 -2.73 9.86
N TYR A 161 -14.09 -1.82 8.88
CA TYR A 161 -15.26 -1.19 8.27
C TYR A 161 -14.93 -0.52 6.94
N ASN A 162 -15.95 -0.39 6.10
CA ASN A 162 -15.92 0.50 4.94
C ASN A 162 -16.12 1.95 5.42
N VAL A 163 -15.41 2.88 4.78
CA VAL A 163 -15.63 4.31 4.93
C VAL A 163 -16.69 4.72 3.91
N ALA A 164 -17.57 5.67 4.27
CA ALA A 164 -18.57 6.20 3.35
C ALA A 164 -17.90 6.85 2.12
N ASP A 165 -18.56 6.72 0.98
CA ASP A 165 -18.12 7.13 -0.36
C ASP A 165 -18.25 8.65 -0.60
N ASP A 166 -17.82 9.44 0.39
CA ASP A 166 -17.78 10.89 0.30
C ASP A 166 -16.45 11.47 0.82
N VAL A 167 -16.01 12.54 0.16
CA VAL A 167 -14.73 13.20 0.45
C VAL A 167 -14.60 13.58 1.92
N LEU A 168 -15.67 14.10 2.54
CA LEU A 168 -15.59 14.59 3.93
C LEU A 168 -15.45 13.44 4.92
N SER A 169 -16.13 12.31 4.68
CA SER A 169 -15.98 11.11 5.50
C SER A 169 -14.57 10.52 5.40
N ILE A 170 -14.03 10.39 4.19
CA ILE A 170 -12.66 9.90 3.97
C ILE A 170 -11.64 10.83 4.64
N GLN A 171 -11.80 12.15 4.48
CA GLN A 171 -10.94 13.13 5.15
C GLN A 171 -11.00 13.01 6.67
N LYS A 172 -12.21 12.96 7.25
CA LYS A 172 -12.40 12.83 8.70
C LYS A 172 -11.79 11.54 9.24
N GLU A 173 -11.95 10.44 8.52
CA GLU A 173 -11.38 9.13 8.86
C GLU A 173 -9.85 9.21 8.92
N ILE A 174 -9.23 9.72 7.86
CA ILE A 174 -7.77 9.82 7.77
C ILE A 174 -7.21 10.74 8.86
N MET A 175 -7.80 11.93 9.05
CA MET A 175 -7.34 12.89 10.06
C MET A 175 -7.44 12.36 11.49
N LYS A 176 -8.48 11.58 11.78
CA LYS A 176 -8.77 11.14 13.14
C LYS A 176 -8.08 9.83 13.50
N TYR A 177 -8.03 8.87 12.57
CA TYR A 177 -7.61 7.50 12.87
C TYR A 177 -6.38 7.04 12.09
N GLY A 178 -5.94 7.80 11.07
CA GLY A 178 -4.74 7.51 10.28
C GLY A 178 -5.06 7.04 8.85
N PRO A 179 -4.02 6.73 8.06
CA PRO A 179 -4.16 6.32 6.65
C PRO A 179 -5.19 5.21 6.42
N VAL A 180 -5.80 5.20 5.24
CA VAL A 180 -6.82 4.21 4.83
C VAL A 180 -6.31 3.43 3.62
N GLU A 181 -6.77 2.20 3.46
CA GLU A 181 -6.61 1.48 2.21
C GLU A 181 -7.75 1.89 1.27
N ALA A 182 -7.45 2.05 -0.02
CA ALA A 182 -8.48 2.24 -1.03
C ALA A 182 -8.15 1.45 -2.30
N ALA A 183 -9.17 1.06 -3.04
CA ALA A 183 -9.03 0.49 -4.37
C ALA A 183 -9.46 1.50 -5.44
N PHE A 184 -8.82 1.43 -6.61
CA PHE A 184 -9.19 2.23 -7.78
C PHE A 184 -8.90 1.48 -9.07
N ASN A 185 -9.55 1.91 -10.15
CA ASN A 185 -9.36 1.37 -11.49
C ASN A 185 -8.06 1.92 -12.10
N VAL A 186 -7.20 1.02 -12.55
CA VAL A 186 -5.99 1.35 -13.30
C VAL A 186 -6.30 1.35 -14.78
N TYR A 187 -5.78 2.36 -15.46
CA TYR A 187 -5.77 2.48 -16.91
C TYR A 187 -4.32 2.49 -17.41
N GLU A 188 -4.11 2.22 -18.71
CA GLU A 188 -2.76 2.15 -19.29
C GLU A 188 -1.93 3.42 -19.08
N ASP A 189 -2.57 4.60 -19.05
CA ASP A 189 -1.88 5.87 -18.80
C ASP A 189 -1.32 6.00 -17.38
N PHE A 190 -1.89 5.31 -16.38
CA PHE A 190 -1.38 5.29 -15.02
C PHE A 190 0.00 4.63 -14.92
N LEU A 191 0.26 3.61 -15.75
CA LEU A 191 1.57 2.94 -15.86
C LEU A 191 2.69 3.93 -16.18
N ASN A 192 2.33 4.98 -16.92
CA ASN A 192 3.24 6.01 -17.40
C ASN A 192 3.31 7.22 -16.45
N TYR A 193 2.60 7.19 -15.32
CA TYR A 193 2.66 8.25 -14.32
C TYR A 193 4.10 8.47 -13.84
N LYS A 194 4.47 9.76 -13.72
CA LYS A 194 5.77 10.20 -13.20
C LYS A 194 5.64 11.28 -12.14
N SER A 195 4.72 12.23 -12.33
CA SER A 195 4.47 13.32 -11.36
C SER A 195 3.18 14.07 -11.67
N GLY A 196 2.76 14.95 -10.75
CA GLY A 196 1.57 15.77 -10.88
C GLY A 196 0.30 15.11 -10.35
N ILE A 197 -0.87 15.68 -10.65
CA ILE A 197 -2.16 15.13 -10.24
C ILE A 197 -2.68 14.24 -11.37
N TYR A 198 -2.68 12.92 -11.14
CA TYR A 198 -3.24 11.95 -12.06
C TYR A 198 -4.74 12.15 -12.22
N LYS A 199 -5.17 12.04 -13.47
CA LYS A 199 -6.53 11.92 -13.95
C LYS A 199 -6.42 11.05 -15.20
N HIS A 200 -7.31 10.07 -15.35
CA HIS A 200 -7.36 9.28 -16.56
C HIS A 200 -7.71 10.17 -17.76
N LEU A 201 -6.92 10.03 -18.83
CA LEU A 201 -7.07 10.76 -20.09
C LEU A 201 -7.11 9.83 -21.30
N THR A 202 -6.34 8.73 -21.27
CA THR A 202 -6.14 7.84 -22.42
C THR A 202 -5.86 6.40 -22.01
N GLY A 203 -6.15 5.46 -22.89
CA GLY A 203 -5.83 4.05 -22.70
C GLY A 203 -6.95 3.25 -22.06
N GLU A 204 -6.89 1.94 -22.23
CA GLU A 204 -7.95 1.02 -21.79
C GLU A 204 -7.83 0.66 -20.30
N PRO A 205 -8.91 0.18 -19.67
CA PRO A 205 -8.86 -0.38 -18.33
C PRO A 205 -7.91 -1.58 -18.26
N VAL A 206 -7.06 -1.58 -17.25
CA VAL A 206 -6.08 -2.63 -16.96
C VAL A 206 -6.56 -3.58 -15.87
N GLY A 207 -7.30 -3.06 -14.89
CA GLY A 207 -7.78 -3.81 -13.74
C GLY A 207 -7.89 -2.94 -12.49
N GLY A 208 -8.05 -3.58 -11.34
CA GLY A 208 -8.08 -2.90 -10.04
C GLY A 208 -6.70 -2.84 -9.39
N HIS A 209 -6.46 -1.80 -8.59
CA HIS A 209 -5.27 -1.65 -7.77
C HIS A 209 -5.64 -1.14 -6.38
N ALA A 210 -4.95 -1.63 -5.35
CA ALA A 210 -5.15 -1.25 -3.96
C ALA A 210 -3.93 -0.49 -3.44
N ILE A 211 -4.20 0.63 -2.77
CA ILE A 211 -3.21 1.62 -2.36
C ILE A 211 -3.50 2.12 -0.95
N ARG A 212 -2.61 2.95 -0.41
CA ARG A 212 -2.81 3.61 0.89
C ARG A 212 -2.92 5.12 0.74
N ILE A 213 -4.09 5.68 1.08
CA ILE A 213 -4.31 7.14 1.09
C ILE A 213 -3.82 7.68 2.43
N ILE A 214 -2.85 8.58 2.38
CA ILE A 214 -2.20 9.15 3.58
C ILE A 214 -2.63 10.58 3.88
N GLY A 215 -3.27 11.26 2.93
CA GLY A 215 -3.69 12.64 3.10
C GLY A 215 -4.28 13.24 1.82
N TRP A 216 -4.39 14.56 1.80
CA TRP A 216 -4.90 15.32 0.67
C TRP A 216 -4.32 16.72 0.64
N GLY A 217 -4.48 17.39 -0.50
CA GLY A 217 -4.10 18.79 -0.64
C GLY A 217 -4.84 19.47 -1.77
N VAL A 218 -4.31 20.64 -2.14
CA VAL A 218 -4.74 21.43 -3.30
C VAL A 218 -3.48 21.99 -3.96
N GLU A 219 -3.29 21.70 -5.25
CA GLU A 219 -2.21 22.28 -6.05
C GLU A 219 -2.84 23.10 -7.18
N LYS A 220 -2.50 24.40 -7.28
CA LYS A 220 -3.04 25.31 -8.32
C LYS A 220 -4.58 25.27 -8.45
N LYS A 221 -5.27 25.23 -7.31
CA LYS A 221 -6.74 25.09 -7.19
C LYS A 221 -7.31 23.70 -7.51
N THR A 222 -6.49 22.74 -7.90
CA THR A 222 -6.92 21.35 -8.14
C THR A 222 -6.77 20.53 -6.85
N PRO A 223 -7.87 20.02 -6.28
CA PRO A 223 -7.82 19.14 -5.12
C PRO A 223 -7.27 17.76 -5.49
N TYR A 224 -6.47 17.17 -4.59
CA TYR A 224 -5.93 15.82 -4.78
C TYR A 224 -5.96 14.99 -3.50
N TRP A 225 -5.96 13.67 -3.65
CA TRP A 225 -5.55 12.69 -2.64
C TRP A 225 -4.05 12.45 -2.76
N LEU A 226 -3.33 12.39 -1.63
CA LEU A 226 -1.93 11.96 -1.58
C LEU A 226 -1.89 10.48 -1.22
N VAL A 227 -1.25 9.70 -2.08
CA VAL A 227 -1.34 8.25 -2.04
C VAL A 227 0.04 7.63 -2.06
N ALA A 228 0.29 6.68 -1.15
CA ALA A 228 1.46 5.82 -1.19
C ALA A 228 1.16 4.61 -2.07
N ASN A 229 2.04 4.35 -3.04
CA ASN A 229 2.00 3.17 -3.89
C ASN A 229 2.97 2.10 -3.35
N SER A 230 2.80 0.85 -3.78
CA SER A 230 3.61 -0.29 -3.35
C SER A 230 4.66 -0.73 -4.38
N TRP A 231 5.11 0.19 -5.25
CA TRP A 231 6.05 -0.08 -6.36
C TRP A 231 7.43 0.55 -6.15
N ASN A 232 7.91 0.50 -4.91
CA ASN A 232 9.19 1.07 -4.50
C ASN A 232 9.29 2.61 -4.70
N GLU A 233 10.40 3.18 -4.25
CA GLU A 233 10.62 4.63 -4.22
C GLU A 233 11.01 5.27 -5.57
N ASP A 234 11.47 4.50 -6.55
CA ASP A 234 11.86 5.00 -7.88
C ASP A 234 10.62 5.27 -8.77
N TRP A 235 9.45 4.76 -8.39
CA TRP A 235 8.19 5.01 -9.09
C TRP A 235 7.53 6.32 -8.65
N GLY A 236 6.96 7.06 -9.61
CA GLY A 236 6.17 8.27 -9.34
C GLY A 236 6.96 9.37 -8.62
N GLU A 237 6.32 10.00 -7.64
CA GLU A 237 6.90 11.04 -6.78
C GLU A 237 7.50 10.41 -5.52
N ASN A 238 8.65 9.72 -5.65
CA ASN A 238 9.35 9.02 -4.56
C ASN A 238 8.50 7.90 -3.90
N GLY A 239 7.82 7.09 -4.72
CA GLY A 239 6.88 6.05 -4.30
C GLY A 239 5.44 6.54 -4.07
N TYR A 240 5.19 7.85 -4.20
CA TYR A 240 3.88 8.45 -4.03
C TYR A 240 3.28 8.90 -5.35
N PHE A 241 1.98 9.13 -5.35
CA PHE A 241 1.30 9.87 -6.41
C PHE A 241 0.17 10.73 -5.84
N LYS A 242 -0.26 11.68 -6.66
CA LYS A 242 -1.46 12.47 -6.42
C LYS A 242 -2.52 12.08 -7.43
N ILE A 243 -3.77 11.97 -7.00
CA ILE A 243 -4.92 11.69 -7.88
C ILE A 243 -6.04 12.69 -7.61
N LEU A 244 -6.79 13.07 -8.64
CA LEU A 244 -7.88 14.03 -8.54
C LEU A 244 -8.91 13.61 -7.47
N ARG A 245 -9.23 14.54 -6.55
CA ARG A 245 -10.15 14.31 -5.44
C ARG A 245 -11.48 15.03 -5.65
N GLY A 246 -12.57 14.40 -5.23
CA GLY A 246 -13.93 14.94 -5.24
C GLY A 246 -14.69 14.74 -6.53
N HIS A 247 -14.15 13.91 -7.41
CA HIS A 247 -14.79 13.49 -8.66
C HIS A 247 -14.90 11.97 -8.76
N ASN A 248 -14.60 11.25 -7.67
CA ASN A 248 -14.47 9.80 -7.66
C ASN A 248 -13.60 9.27 -8.82
N GLU A 249 -12.48 9.95 -9.07
CA GLU A 249 -11.59 9.66 -10.19
C GLU A 249 -11.11 8.21 -10.12
N CYS A 250 -11.34 7.44 -11.19
CA CYS A 250 -11.06 6.01 -11.23
C CYS A 250 -11.68 5.20 -10.06
N GLU A 251 -12.81 5.65 -9.51
CA GLU A 251 -13.48 5.01 -8.36
C GLU A 251 -12.68 5.03 -7.05
N ILE A 252 -11.65 5.88 -6.93
CA ILE A 252 -10.76 5.97 -5.75
C ILE A 252 -11.51 6.29 -4.43
N GLU A 253 -12.72 6.85 -4.50
CA GLU A 253 -13.55 7.19 -3.34
C GLU A 253 -14.63 6.11 -3.05
N SER A 254 -14.84 5.15 -3.96
CA SER A 254 -15.89 4.13 -3.86
C SER A 254 -15.55 2.98 -2.91
N TYR A 255 -14.27 2.61 -2.83
CA TYR A 255 -13.82 1.41 -2.10
C TYR A 255 -12.73 1.76 -1.10
N VAL A 256 -13.09 2.53 -0.07
CA VAL A 256 -12.19 2.92 1.02
C VAL A 256 -12.48 2.07 2.25
N ILE A 257 -11.46 1.38 2.75
CA ILE A 257 -11.56 0.44 3.87
C ILE A 257 -10.55 0.78 4.94
N ALA A 258 -10.97 0.60 6.18
CA ALA A 258 -10.17 0.90 7.34
C ALA A 258 -10.54 0.00 8.52
N GLY A 259 -9.89 0.26 9.66
CA GLY A 259 -10.16 -0.41 10.91
C GLY A 259 -9.52 0.31 12.07
N ARG A 260 -9.80 -0.14 13.29
CA ARG A 260 -9.23 0.40 14.52
C ARG A 260 -8.47 -0.67 15.27
N ALA A 261 -7.31 -0.31 15.81
CA ALA A 261 -6.48 -1.17 16.64
C ALA A 261 -6.94 -1.22 18.12
N ASN A 262 -7.92 -0.39 18.54
CA ASN A 262 -8.38 -0.26 19.93
C ASN A 262 -9.86 0.06 20.13
#